data_AF-A0ABD0N3B3-F1
#
_entry.id   AF-A0ABD0N3B3-F1
#
_cell.length_a   1.000
_cell.length_b   1.000
_cell.length_c   1.000
_cell.angle_alpha   90.00
_cell.angle_beta   90.00
_cell.angle_gamma   90.00
#
_symmetry.space_group_name_H-M   'P 1'
#
loop_
_entity.id
_entity.type
_entity.pdbx_description
1 polymer ?
#
loop_
_entity_poly.entity_id
_entity_poly.type
_entity_poly.pdbx_seq_one_letter_code
_entity_poly.pdbx_strand_id
1 'polypeptide(L)'
;KEFPDIPIGYSGHETGIHVSVAAVALGAKVLERHVTLDKSWKGSDHSASLEPAELAELVRAIRTVEMAMGSPVKQMLPCEASCHSK
;
A
#
# COMPACT_ATOMS: atom_id res chain seq x y z
N LYS A 1 -16.20 12.99 -4.84
CA LYS A 1 -14.96 12.81 -5.65
C LYS A 1 -14.91 13.96 -6.64
N GLU A 2 -13.84 14.74 -6.63
CA GLU A 2 -13.70 15.93 -7.50
C GLU A 2 -13.44 15.54 -8.95
N PHE A 3 -12.68 14.45 -9.19
CA PHE A 3 -12.42 13.87 -10.50
C PHE A 3 -12.89 12.40 -10.53
N PRO A 4 -14.18 12.13 -10.85
CA PRO A 4 -14.75 10.78 -10.72
C PRO A 4 -14.19 9.77 -11.72
N ASP A 5 -13.82 10.22 -12.93
CA ASP A 5 -13.41 9.36 -14.05
C ASP A 5 -11.89 9.28 -14.23
N ILE A 6 -11.13 9.98 -13.40
CA ILE A 6 -9.66 10.03 -13.48
C ILE A 6 -9.06 9.13 -12.40
N PRO A 7 -8.21 8.15 -12.75
CA PRO A 7 -7.44 7.39 -11.77
C PRO A 7 -6.54 8.33 -10.95
N ILE A 8 -6.69 8.30 -9.63
CA ILE A 8 -5.83 9.08 -8.72
C ILE A 8 -4.68 8.19 -8.26
N GLY A 9 -3.45 8.70 -8.31
CA GLY A 9 -2.24 8.04 -7.84
C GLY A 9 -1.55 8.79 -6.71
N TYR A 10 -0.47 8.22 -6.19
CA TYR A 10 0.41 8.83 -5.18
C TYR A 10 1.88 8.63 -5.58
N SER A 11 2.65 9.72 -5.62
CA SER A 11 4.11 9.68 -5.75
C SER A 11 4.71 10.08 -4.40
N GLY A 12 5.52 9.19 -3.84
CA GLY A 12 5.98 9.27 -2.46
C GLY A 12 7.48 9.51 -2.34
N HIS A 13 7.86 10.38 -1.40
CA HIS A 13 9.25 10.63 -1.01
C HIS A 13 9.50 10.32 0.47
N GLU A 14 8.58 9.61 1.11
CA GLU A 14 8.69 9.20 2.51
C GLU A 14 9.82 8.18 2.75
N THR A 15 10.22 7.98 3.99
CA THR A 15 11.03 6.82 4.41
C THR A 15 10.14 5.61 4.67
N GLY A 16 10.57 4.42 4.25
CA GLY A 16 9.81 3.19 4.41
C GLY A 16 8.60 3.11 3.47
N ILE A 17 7.60 2.30 3.86
CA ILE A 17 6.51 1.88 2.96
C ILE A 17 5.11 2.28 3.44
N HIS A 18 4.97 2.74 4.69
CA HIS A 18 3.67 2.86 5.34
C HIS A 18 2.74 3.88 4.67
N VAL A 19 3.27 5.02 4.23
CA VAL A 19 2.46 6.06 3.56
C VAL A 19 1.99 5.58 2.19
N SER A 20 2.87 4.96 1.40
CA SER A 20 2.48 4.31 0.14
C SER A 20 1.38 3.26 0.32
N VAL A 21 1.47 2.41 1.35
CA VAL A 21 0.43 1.42 1.66
C VAL A 21 -0.89 2.10 2.06
N ALA A 22 -0.84 3.14 2.88
CA ALA A 22 -2.01 3.91 3.26
C ALA A 22 -2.66 4.60 2.05
N ALA A 23 -1.87 5.11 1.11
CA ALA A 23 -2.39 5.73 -0.11
C ALA A 23 -3.21 4.72 -0.94
N VAL A 24 -2.76 3.47 -1.06
CA VAL A 24 -3.53 2.41 -1.71
C VAL A 24 -4.81 2.09 -0.93
N ALA A 25 -4.73 2.00 0.40
CA ALA A 25 -5.90 1.77 1.24
C ALA A 25 -6.97 2.87 1.08
N LEU A 26 -6.55 4.11 0.80
CA LEU A 26 -7.42 5.25 0.52
C LEU A 26 -7.91 5.30 -0.93
N GLY A 27 -7.46 4.38 -1.78
CA GLY A 27 -7.97 4.19 -3.15
C GLY A 27 -7.04 4.67 -4.25
N ALA A 28 -5.77 4.98 -3.96
CA ALA A 28 -4.77 5.26 -5.00
C ALA A 28 -4.64 4.06 -5.95
N LYS A 29 -4.63 4.34 -7.25
CA LYS A 29 -4.57 3.34 -8.34
C LYS A 29 -3.20 3.22 -8.97
N VAL A 30 -2.33 4.21 -8.76
CA VAL A 30 -0.95 4.25 -9.22
C VAL A 30 -0.08 4.68 -8.06
N LEU A 31 1.07 4.02 -7.90
CA LEU A 31 2.10 4.37 -6.92
C LEU A 31 3.43 4.58 -7.62
N GLU A 32 4.17 5.59 -7.19
CA GLU A 32 5.52 5.89 -7.65
C GLU A 32 6.46 6.08 -6.46
N ARG A 33 7.64 5.45 -6.52
CA ARG A 33 8.69 5.50 -5.50
C ARG A 33 10.06 5.46 -6.14
N HIS A 34 11.00 6.18 -5.54
CA HIS A 34 12.41 6.06 -5.91
C HIS A 34 12.97 4.72 -5.42
N VAL A 35 13.84 4.12 -6.23
CA VAL A 35 14.50 2.85 -5.92
C VAL A 35 16.00 3.03 -6.06
N THR A 36 16.75 2.44 -5.15
CA THR A 36 18.21 2.44 -5.18
C THR A 36 18.75 1.04 -4.88
N LEU A 37 20.02 0.80 -5.25
CA LEU A 37 20.70 -0.43 -4.88
C LEU A 37 21.39 -0.33 -3.51
N ASP A 38 21.66 0.89 -3.06
CA ASP A 38 22.38 1.17 -1.82
C ASP A 38 22.05 2.60 -1.36
N LYS A 39 21.44 2.72 -0.17
CA LYS A 39 21.06 4.02 0.43
C LYS A 39 22.24 4.86 0.89
N SER A 40 23.42 4.27 1.05
CA SER A 40 24.63 4.95 1.52
C SER A 40 25.34 5.73 0.40
N TRP A 41 24.93 5.55 -0.86
CA TRP A 41 25.52 6.26 -1.99
C TRP A 41 25.28 7.76 -1.92
N LYS A 42 26.19 8.51 -2.55
CA LYS A 42 26.16 9.97 -2.54
C LYS A 42 24.91 10.47 -3.27
N GLY A 43 24.09 11.23 -2.55
CA GLY A 43 22.92 11.91 -3.09
C GLY A 43 21.75 11.80 -2.12
N SER A 44 20.99 12.88 -1.95
CA SER A 44 19.83 12.90 -1.05
C SER A 44 18.82 11.81 -1.39
N ASP A 45 18.64 11.56 -2.69
CA ASP A 45 17.60 10.67 -3.18
C ASP A 45 17.89 9.21 -2.85
N HIS A 46 19.17 8.82 -2.75
CA HIS A 46 19.56 7.47 -2.33
C HIS A 46 19.04 7.17 -0.93
N SER A 47 19.24 8.08 0.02
CA SER A 47 18.84 7.88 1.42
C SER A 47 17.32 7.74 1.62
N ALA A 48 16.52 8.39 0.76
CA ALA A 48 15.06 8.37 0.82
C ALA A 48 14.41 7.29 -0.06
N SER A 49 15.18 6.65 -0.95
CA SER A 49 14.71 5.61 -1.86
C SER A 49 14.40 4.29 -1.13
N LEU A 50 13.77 3.35 -1.84
CA LEU A 50 13.65 1.96 -1.43
C LEU A 50 14.79 1.12 -2.00
N GLU A 51 15.33 0.21 -1.21
CA GLU A 51 16.18 -0.87 -1.70
C GLU A 51 15.32 -2.02 -2.27
N PRO A 52 15.89 -2.96 -3.05
CA PRO A 52 15.10 -4.01 -3.70
C PRO A 52 14.27 -4.86 -2.72
N ALA A 53 14.79 -5.11 -1.51
CA ALA A 53 14.08 -5.83 -0.46
C ALA A 53 12.85 -5.07 0.06
N GLU A 54 12.98 -3.76 0.26
CA GLU A 54 11.91 -2.88 0.72
C GLU A 54 10.87 -2.64 -0.38
N LEU A 55 11.28 -2.57 -1.65
CA LEU A 55 10.35 -2.54 -2.78
C LEU A 55 9.52 -3.83 -2.85
N ALA A 56 10.16 -4.99 -2.67
CA ALA A 56 9.45 -6.27 -2.60
C ALA A 56 8.50 -6.32 -1.39
N GLU A 57 8.89 -5.74 -0.25
CA GLU A 57 8.03 -5.59 0.92
C GLU A 57 6.84 -4.68 0.64
N LEU A 58 7.05 -3.52 0.01
CA LEU A 58 5.99 -2.61 -0.39
C LEU A 58 4.95 -3.34 -1.26
N VAL A 59 5.39 -4.05 -2.29
CA VAL A 59 4.49 -4.79 -3.18
C VAL A 59 3.71 -5.86 -2.42
N ARG A 60 4.37 -6.63 -1.53
CA ARG A 60 3.68 -7.63 -0.69
C ARG A 60 2.64 -6.97 0.22
N ALA A 61 3.01 -5.90 0.91
CA ALA A 61 2.14 -5.19 1.84
C ALA A 61 0.90 -4.62 1.11
N ILE A 62 1.09 -4.04 -0.07
CA ILE A 62 -0.01 -3.56 -0.93
C ILE A 62 -1.00 -4.70 -1.23
N ARG A 63 -0.50 -5.85 -1.71
CA ARG A 63 -1.37 -6.99 -2.06
C ARG A 63 -2.07 -7.58 -0.85
N THR A 64 -1.40 -7.61 0.30
CA THR A 64 -2.02 -8.02 1.57
C THR A 64 -3.14 -7.07 1.96
N VAL A 65 -2.93 -5.75 1.88
CA VAL A 65 -3.95 -4.76 2.24
C VAL A 65 -5.14 -4.78 1.28
N GLU A 66 -4.90 -4.87 -0.04
CA GLU A 66 -5.98 -5.00 -1.02
C GLU A 66 -6.86 -6.23 -0.75
N MET A 67 -6.24 -7.37 -0.39
CA MET A 67 -6.96 -8.57 0.00
C MET A 67 -7.74 -8.36 1.31
N ALA A 68 -7.13 -7.74 2.31
CA ALA A 68 -7.72 -7.52 3.62
C ALA A 68 -8.90 -6.52 3.59
N MET A 69 -8.87 -5.53 2.68
CA MET A 69 -9.96 -4.56 2.51
C MET A 69 -11.27 -5.22 2.08
N GLY A 70 -11.20 -6.35 1.37
CA GLY A 70 -12.36 -7.20 1.08
C GLY A 70 -13.56 -6.43 0.50
N SER A 71 -14.74 -6.68 1.08
CA SER A 71 -16.00 -6.05 0.66
C SER A 71 -16.40 -4.93 1.62
N PRO A 72 -16.94 -3.80 1.11
CA PRO A 72 -17.51 -2.77 1.97
C PRO A 72 -18.83 -3.19 2.62
N VAL A 73 -19.43 -4.32 2.18
CA VAL A 73 -20.69 -4.82 2.72
C VAL A 73 -20.41 -5.61 4.00
N LYS A 74 -20.90 -5.08 5.13
CA LYS A 74 -20.88 -5.80 6.40
C LYS A 74 -21.84 -6.98 6.35
N GLN A 75 -21.30 -8.18 6.48
CA GLN A 75 -22.06 -9.43 6.51
C GLN A 75 -21.38 -10.42 7.44
N MET A 76 -22.17 -11.32 8.04
CA MET A 76 -21.63 -12.43 8.81
C MET A 76 -20.99 -13.43 7.85
N LEU A 77 -19.71 -13.74 8.07
CA LEU A 77 -19.01 -14.76 7.31
C LEU A 77 -19.47 -16.15 7.77
N PRO A 78 -19.45 -17.17 6.89
CA PRO A 78 -19.82 -18.53 7.26
C PRO A 78 -19.02 -19.07 8.47
N CYS A 79 -17.75 -18.68 8.60
CA CYS A 79 -16.90 -19.07 9.72
C CYS A 79 -17.31 -18.43 11.06
N GLU A 80 -18.04 -17.31 11.04
CA GLU A 80 -18.49 -16.60 12.25
C GLU A 80 -19.79 -17.18 12.82
N ALA A 81 -20.58 -17.91 12.02
CA ALA A 81 -21.89 -18.41 12.41
C ALA A 81 -21.88 -19.31 13.65
N SER A 82 -20.84 -20.14 13.80
CA SER A 82 -20.68 -21.04 14.96
C SER A 82 -20.29 -20.31 16.26
N CYS A 83 -19.69 -19.13 16.15
CA CYS A 83 -19.37 -18.28 17.29
C CYS A 83 -20.55 -17.39 17.69
N HIS A 84 -21.38 -16.99 16.73
CA HIS A 84 -22.56 -16.15 16.97
C HIS A 84 -23.74 -16.90 17.61
N SER A 85 -23.89 -18.20 17.32
CA SER A 85 -25.02 -19.04 17.77
C SER A 85 -24.85 -19.65 19.16
N LYS A 86 -23.75 -19.35 19.85
CA LYS A 86 -23.49 -19.76 21.24
C LYS A 86 -23.90 -18.65 22.20
#